data_AF-A0A0Q6H1U5-F1
#
_entry.id   AF-A0A0Q6H1U5-F1
#
_cell.length_a   1.000
_cell.length_b   1.000
_cell.length_c   1.000
_cell.angle_alpha   90.00
_cell.angle_beta   90.00
_cell.angle_gamma   90.00
#
_symmetry.space_group_name_H-M   'P 1'
#
loop_
_entity.id
_entity.type
_entity.pdbx_description
1 polymer ?
#
loop_
_entity_poly.entity_id
_entity_poly.type
_entity_poly.pdbx_seq_one_letter_code
_entity_poly.pdbx_strand_id
1 'polypeptide(L)'
;MTLIALSGELTDHGHRLVQRVYYEDTDFSGVVYHARYLHFMERARTDYLRLLGVEQATLAIEGDTEGLVFVVHRMEIDFKAPARMDDILTITTTTEKAGGAKMVLVQEIRREGTLLIAAKVIIAVINGQGRPRRLPEALGKKFRGEA
;
A
#
# COMPACT_ATOMS: atom_id res chain seq x y z
N MET A 1 9.62 -11.51 -22.89
CA MET A 1 8.32 -11.10 -22.30
C MET A 1 8.54 -11.03 -20.80
N THR A 2 8.65 -9.83 -20.23
CA THR A 2 8.87 -9.68 -18.79
C THR A 2 7.58 -10.07 -18.08
N LEU A 3 7.61 -11.15 -17.28
CA LEU A 3 6.49 -11.51 -16.43
C LEU A 3 6.31 -10.38 -15.40
N ILE A 4 5.20 -9.64 -15.48
CA ILE A 4 4.78 -8.76 -14.41
C ILE A 4 4.20 -9.69 -13.33
N ALA A 5 4.88 -9.79 -12.20
CA ALA A 5 4.34 -10.48 -11.04
C ALA A 5 3.06 -9.75 -10.59
N LEU A 6 2.00 -10.50 -10.30
CA LEU A 6 0.69 -9.92 -9.92
C LEU A 6 0.82 -8.97 -8.73
N SER A 7 1.69 -9.32 -7.78
CA SER A 7 1.96 -8.50 -6.60
C SER A 7 3.01 -7.40 -6.82
N GLY A 8 3.44 -7.16 -8.05
CA GLY A 8 4.50 -6.22 -8.34
C GLY A 8 5.86 -6.70 -7.83
N GLU A 9 6.70 -5.76 -7.40
CA GLU A 9 8.07 -6.05 -6.99
C GLU A 9 8.51 -5.23 -5.78
N LEU A 10 9.42 -5.80 -4.99
CA LEU A 10 10.18 -5.05 -4.00
C LEU A 10 11.22 -4.19 -4.71
N THR A 11 11.47 -3.02 -4.14
CA THR A 11 12.49 -2.07 -4.60
C THR A 11 13.39 -1.72 -3.43
N ASP A 12 14.54 -1.10 -3.69
CA ASP A 12 15.48 -0.64 -2.66
C ASP A 12 14.83 0.29 -1.60
N HIS A 13 13.67 0.87 -1.93
CA HIS A 13 12.97 1.84 -1.09
C HIS A 13 11.56 1.42 -0.68
N GLY A 14 11.14 0.19 -1.00
CA GLY A 14 9.79 -0.31 -0.68
C GLY A 14 9.22 -1.23 -1.74
N HIS A 15 8.10 -0.83 -2.35
CA HIS A 15 7.32 -1.66 -3.27
C HIS A 15 6.78 -0.87 -4.47
N ARG A 16 6.64 -1.54 -5.61
CA ARG A 16 6.04 -1.01 -6.82
C ARG A 16 5.00 -1.98 -7.38
N LEU A 17 3.80 -1.48 -7.64
CA LEU A 17 2.69 -2.18 -8.30
C LEU A 17 2.25 -1.44 -9.55
N VAL A 18 1.93 -2.18 -10.61
CA VAL A 18 1.38 -1.62 -11.86
C VAL A 18 -0.09 -1.99 -11.97
N GLN A 19 -0.96 -1.03 -12.26
CA GLN A 19 -2.39 -1.25 -12.47
C GLN A 19 -2.89 -0.47 -13.68
N ARG A 20 -3.86 -1.04 -14.41
CA ARG A 20 -4.59 -0.34 -15.46
C ARG A 20 -5.86 0.28 -14.87
N VAL A 21 -6.20 1.48 -15.34
CA VAL A 21 -7.50 2.09 -15.08
C VAL A 21 -8.56 1.44 -15.95
N TYR A 22 -9.63 0.94 -15.33
CA TYR A 22 -10.79 0.36 -16.00
C TYR A 22 -12.00 1.29 -15.95
N TYR A 23 -13.03 0.96 -16.72
CA TYR A 23 -14.24 1.77 -16.83
C TYR A 23 -14.89 2.05 -15.47
N GLU A 24 -14.93 1.04 -14.59
CA GLU A 24 -15.43 1.12 -13.21
C GLU A 24 -14.65 2.06 -12.29
N ASP A 25 -13.44 2.48 -12.69
CA ASP A 25 -12.64 3.43 -11.94
C ASP A 25 -13.01 4.89 -12.27
N THR A 26 -13.76 5.12 -13.35
CA THR A 26 -14.07 6.46 -13.87
C THR A 26 -15.45 6.95 -13.44
N ASP A 27 -15.66 8.28 -13.46
CA ASP A 27 -16.97 8.89 -13.23
C ASP A 27 -17.41 9.79 -14.41
N PHE A 28 -18.53 10.50 -14.24
CA PHE A 28 -19.12 11.36 -15.27
C PHE A 28 -18.19 12.49 -15.75
N SER A 29 -17.14 12.82 -15.01
CA SER A 29 -16.15 13.83 -15.40
C SER A 29 -15.16 13.33 -16.45
N GLY A 30 -15.18 12.03 -16.78
CA GLY A 30 -14.27 11.42 -17.76
C GLY A 30 -12.87 11.13 -17.22
N VAL A 31 -12.68 11.21 -15.91
CA VAL A 31 -11.44 10.84 -15.21
C VAL A 31 -11.73 9.86 -14.07
N VAL A 32 -10.69 9.34 -13.45
CA VAL A 32 -10.80 8.45 -12.29
C VAL A 32 -11.50 9.15 -11.13
N TYR A 33 -12.54 8.51 -10.58
CA TYR A 33 -13.24 8.99 -9.39
C TYR A 33 -12.30 9.05 -8.20
N HIS A 34 -12.27 10.16 -7.47
CA HIS A 34 -11.28 10.41 -6.42
C HIS A 34 -11.15 9.27 -5.39
N ALA A 35 -12.25 8.60 -5.02
CA ALA A 35 -12.21 7.48 -4.07
C ALA A 35 -11.50 6.23 -4.63
N ARG A 36 -11.45 6.04 -5.96
CA ARG A 36 -10.80 4.88 -6.59
C ARG A 36 -9.28 4.90 -6.41
N TYR A 37 -8.68 6.06 -6.20
CA TYR A 37 -7.27 6.14 -5.82
C TYR A 37 -6.97 5.45 -4.48
N LEU A 38 -7.93 5.41 -3.54
CA LEU A 38 -7.79 4.63 -2.31
C LEU A 38 -7.70 3.13 -2.59
N HIS A 39 -8.47 2.63 -3.56
CA HIS A 39 -8.44 1.22 -3.96
C HIS A 39 -7.10 0.85 -4.62
N PHE A 40 -6.58 1.71 -5.50
CA PHE A 40 -5.26 1.49 -6.10
C PHE A 40 -4.15 1.45 -5.04
N MET A 41 -4.18 2.39 -4.09
CA MET A 41 -3.22 2.44 -2.98
C MET A 41 -3.36 1.26 -2.03
N GLU A 42 -4.58 0.80 -1.72
CA GLU A 42 -4.79 -0.36 -0.86
C GLU A 42 -4.25 -1.64 -1.49
N ARG A 43 -4.54 -1.90 -2.77
CA ARG A 43 -4.00 -3.05 -3.49
C ARG A 43 -2.47 -3.09 -3.44
N ALA A 44 -1.82 -1.92 -3.62
CA ALA A 44 -0.37 -1.82 -3.48
C ALA A 44 0.12 -2.17 -2.06
N ARG A 45 -0.55 -1.71 -1.00
CA ARG A 45 -0.18 -2.08 0.38
C ARG A 45 -0.40 -3.56 0.67
N THR A 46 -1.51 -4.13 0.19
CA THR A 46 -1.81 -5.57 0.30
C THR A 46 -0.74 -6.42 -0.39
N ASP A 47 -0.35 -6.05 -1.60
CA ASP A 47 0.68 -6.78 -2.34
C ASP A 47 2.08 -6.57 -1.77
N TYR A 48 2.37 -5.40 -1.19
CA TYR A 48 3.59 -5.19 -0.45
C TYR A 48 3.68 -6.14 0.76
N LEU A 49 2.61 -6.22 1.56
CA LEU A 49 2.52 -7.17 2.68
C LEU A 49 2.78 -8.61 2.23
N ARG A 50 2.17 -9.02 1.12
CA ARG A 50 2.36 -10.35 0.54
C ARG A 50 3.82 -10.64 0.20
N LEU A 51 4.50 -9.71 -0.46
CA LEU A 51 5.93 -9.85 -0.80
C LEU A 51 6.83 -9.86 0.44
N LEU A 52 6.41 -9.24 1.55
CA LEU A 52 7.11 -9.34 2.83
C LEU A 52 6.81 -10.65 3.60
N GLY A 53 6.00 -11.54 3.03
CA GLY A 53 5.61 -12.82 3.62
C GLY A 53 4.46 -12.72 4.63
N VAL A 54 3.63 -11.68 4.51
CA VAL A 54 2.42 -11.52 5.33
C VAL A 54 1.19 -11.73 4.45
N GLU A 55 0.51 -12.85 4.64
CA GLU A 55 -0.78 -13.08 4.00
C GLU A 55 -1.87 -12.34 4.77
N GLN A 56 -2.36 -11.24 4.19
CA GLN A 56 -3.39 -10.41 4.80
C GLN A 56 -4.70 -11.18 5.05
N ALA A 57 -4.99 -12.25 4.30
CA ALA A 57 -6.20 -13.04 4.48
C ALA A 57 -6.22 -13.82 5.80
N THR A 58 -5.06 -14.21 6.33
CA THR A 58 -4.98 -14.92 7.60
C THR A 58 -4.71 -13.96 8.76
N LEU A 59 -4.15 -12.77 8.49
CA LEU A 59 -3.63 -11.83 9.50
C LEU A 59 -2.79 -12.54 10.58
N ALA A 60 -2.24 -13.69 10.20
CA ALA A 60 -1.55 -14.62 11.06
C ALA A 60 -0.11 -14.62 10.60
N ILE A 61 0.76 -14.12 11.47
CA ILE A 61 2.17 -14.43 11.38
C ILE A 61 2.35 -15.76 12.12
N GLU A 62 3.12 -16.68 11.53
CA GLU A 62 3.46 -17.93 12.20
C GLU A 62 4.05 -17.66 13.59
N GLY A 63 3.47 -18.28 14.62
CA GLY A 63 3.85 -18.08 16.02
C GLY A 63 3.23 -16.86 16.72
N ASP A 64 2.40 -16.06 16.04
CA ASP A 64 1.71 -14.90 16.63
C ASP A 64 0.30 -15.27 17.11
N THR A 65 0.13 -15.39 18.43
CA THR A 65 -1.15 -15.75 19.07
C THR A 65 -2.01 -14.54 19.45
N GLU A 66 -1.45 -13.33 19.41
CA GLU A 66 -2.17 -12.09 19.73
C GLU A 66 -2.99 -11.58 18.52
N GLY A 67 -2.62 -12.01 17.32
CA GLY A 67 -3.16 -11.53 16.04
C GLY A 67 -2.57 -10.19 15.63
N LEU A 68 -2.31 -9.98 14.33
CA LEU A 68 -1.74 -8.75 13.81
C LEU A 68 -2.69 -8.10 12.81
N VAL A 69 -3.24 -6.94 13.18
CA VAL A 69 -4.16 -6.19 12.33
C VAL A 69 -3.60 -4.81 12.03
N PHE A 70 -3.66 -4.42 10.76
CA PHE A 70 -3.27 -3.10 10.28
C PHE A 70 -4.54 -2.29 9.98
N VAL A 71 -4.68 -1.13 10.63
CA VAL A 71 -5.83 -0.24 10.42
C VAL A 71 -5.33 1.13 9.98
N VAL A 72 -5.84 1.63 8.86
CA VAL A 72 -5.57 3.02 8.44
C VAL A 72 -6.21 3.97 9.46
N HIS A 73 -5.36 4.68 10.21
CA HIS A 73 -5.78 5.63 11.24
C HIS A 73 -5.92 7.05 10.70
N ARG A 74 -5.06 7.45 9.76
CA ARG A 74 -5.13 8.75 9.08
C ARG A 74 -4.52 8.63 7.69
N MET A 75 -5.08 9.37 6.75
CA MET A 75 -4.52 9.49 5.40
C MET A 75 -4.57 10.97 4.96
N GLU A 76 -3.46 11.44 4.39
CA GLU A 76 -3.35 12.76 3.76
C GLU A 76 -3.11 12.52 2.27
N ILE A 77 -3.91 13.15 1.39
CA ILE A 77 -3.89 12.86 -0.04
C ILE A 77 -3.94 14.17 -0.82
N ASP A 78 -2.96 14.35 -1.70
CA ASP A 78 -2.95 15.40 -2.70
C ASP A 78 -3.32 14.84 -4.08
N PHE A 79 -4.33 15.45 -4.71
CA PHE A 79 -4.72 15.16 -6.09
C PHE A 79 -4.05 16.17 -7.03
N LYS A 80 -2.96 15.79 -7.68
CA LYS A 80 -2.13 16.69 -8.51
C LYS A 80 -2.56 16.70 -9.98
N ALA A 81 -2.92 15.55 -10.53
CA ALA A 81 -3.39 15.41 -11.91
C ALA A 81 -4.30 14.16 -12.07
N PRO A 82 -5.26 14.18 -13.01
CA PRO A 82 -6.17 13.07 -13.21
C PRO A 82 -5.55 11.92 -14.01
N ALA A 83 -6.04 10.71 -13.75
CA ALA A 83 -5.90 9.54 -14.61
C ALA A 83 -7.19 9.34 -15.43
N ARG A 84 -7.08 8.64 -16.56
CA ARG A 84 -8.17 8.33 -17.49
C ARG A 84 -8.24 6.85 -17.78
N MET A 85 -9.32 6.42 -18.42
CA MET A 85 -9.48 5.07 -18.95
C MET A 85 -8.22 4.62 -19.71
N ASP A 86 -7.82 3.37 -19.48
CA ASP A 86 -6.63 2.73 -20.06
C ASP A 86 -5.26 3.27 -19.63
N ASP A 87 -5.19 4.34 -18.81
CA ASP A 87 -3.93 4.77 -18.22
C ASP A 87 -3.28 3.62 -17.43
N ILE A 88 -1.96 3.44 -17.62
CA ILE A 88 -1.15 2.53 -16.82
C ILE A 88 -0.54 3.30 -15.66
N LEU A 89 -0.98 2.93 -14.46
CA LEU A 89 -0.55 3.53 -13.21
C LEU A 89 0.59 2.73 -12.61
N THR A 90 1.64 3.43 -12.21
CA THR A 90 2.68 2.92 -11.30
C THR A 90 2.36 3.44 -9.90
N ILE A 91 2.06 2.53 -8.99
CA ILE A 91 1.83 2.82 -7.58
C ILE A 91 3.10 2.42 -6.83
N THR A 92 3.73 3.38 -6.16
CA THR A 92 4.86 3.11 -5.27
C THR A 92 4.42 3.22 -3.83
N THR A 93 4.93 2.33 -2.98
CA THR A 93 4.70 2.34 -1.53
C THR A 93 6.06 2.27 -0.85
N THR A 94 6.39 3.29 -0.06
CA THR A 94 7.66 3.39 0.67
C THR A 94 7.40 3.48 2.16
N THR A 95 8.29 2.91 2.96
CA THR A 95 8.18 2.92 4.42
C THR A 95 8.94 4.11 4.99
N GLU A 96 8.23 5.08 5.56
CA GLU A 96 8.85 6.18 6.32
C GLU A 96 9.12 5.75 7.78
N LYS A 97 8.21 4.95 8.36
CA LYS A 97 8.33 4.41 9.72
C LYS A 97 7.65 3.07 9.85
N ALA A 98 8.34 2.10 10.44
CA ALA A 98 7.76 0.82 10.82
C ALA A 98 8.28 0.37 12.20
N GLY A 99 7.47 0.53 13.25
CA GLY A 99 7.81 0.10 14.61
C GLY A 99 6.87 0.63 15.68
N GLY A 100 6.91 0.05 16.89
CA GLY A 100 5.94 0.37 17.93
C GLY A 100 4.51 0.06 17.47
N ALA A 101 3.52 0.83 17.91
CA ALA A 101 2.10 0.61 17.56
C ALA A 101 1.62 1.40 16.33
N LYS A 102 2.54 1.96 15.53
CA LYS A 102 2.19 2.80 14.38
C LYS A 102 3.22 2.71 13.27
N MET A 103 2.74 2.61 12.04
CA MET A 103 3.53 2.72 10.83
C MET A 103 3.16 3.97 10.04
N VAL A 104 4.09 4.43 9.22
CA VAL A 104 3.90 5.53 8.29
C VAL A 104 4.42 5.09 6.93
N LEU A 105 3.54 5.07 5.94
CA LEU A 105 3.86 4.78 4.55
C LEU A 105 3.63 6.03 3.70
N VAL A 106 4.47 6.21 2.68
CA VAL A 106 4.27 7.21 1.63
C VAL A 106 3.93 6.48 0.34
N GLN A 107 2.85 6.90 -0.32
CA GLN A 107 2.41 6.33 -1.58
C GLN A 107 2.32 7.39 -2.66
N GLU A 108 2.83 7.06 -3.85
CA GLU A 108 2.67 7.88 -5.04
C GLU A 108 2.01 7.06 -6.14
N ILE A 109 1.13 7.71 -6.91
CA ILE A 109 0.59 7.17 -8.16
C ILE A 109 1.10 8.03 -9.30
N ARG A 110 1.76 7.38 -10.26
CA ARG A 110 2.32 8.02 -11.46
C ARG A 110 1.77 7.39 -12.73
N ARG A 111 1.62 8.19 -13.78
CA ARG A 111 1.44 7.73 -15.17
C ARG A 111 2.60 8.27 -15.99
N GLU A 112 3.37 7.39 -16.63
CA GLU A 112 4.49 7.77 -17.50
C GLU A 112 5.42 8.82 -16.85
N GLY A 113 5.75 8.60 -15.57
CA GLY A 113 6.59 9.52 -14.77
C GLY A 113 5.86 10.73 -14.17
N THR A 114 4.69 11.10 -14.68
CA THR A 114 3.89 12.22 -14.16
C THR A 114 3.23 11.85 -12.83
N LEU A 115 3.50 12.62 -11.77
CA LEU A 115 2.86 12.45 -10.46
C LEU A 115 1.39 12.86 -10.50
N LEU A 116 0.51 11.91 -10.21
CA LEU A 116 -0.94 12.11 -10.17
C LEU A 116 -1.43 12.28 -8.74
N ILE A 117 -1.00 11.38 -7.84
CA ILE A 117 -1.40 11.36 -6.43
C ILE A 117 -0.15 11.25 -5.57
N ALA A 118 -0.11 12.02 -4.49
CA ALA A 118 0.83 11.82 -3.38
C ALA A 118 0.03 11.62 -2.09
N ALA A 119 0.37 10.61 -1.32
CA ALA A 119 -0.33 10.29 -0.09
C ALA A 119 0.60 9.89 1.05
N LYS A 120 0.24 10.30 2.27
CA LYS A 120 0.83 9.83 3.52
C LYS A 120 -0.19 9.01 4.28
N VAL A 121 0.13 7.75 4.58
CA VAL A 121 -0.75 6.79 5.24
C VAL A 121 -0.19 6.48 6.63
N ILE A 122 -0.99 6.74 7.65
CA ILE A 122 -0.69 6.41 9.02
C ILE A 122 -1.50 5.18 9.41
N ILE A 123 -0.79 4.12 9.78
CA ILE A 123 -1.39 2.82 10.09
C ILE A 123 -1.20 2.55 11.59
N ALA A 124 -2.29 2.24 12.29
CA ALA A 124 -2.24 1.68 13.63
C ALA A 124 -2.00 0.18 13.54
N VAL A 125 -1.15 -0.33 14.42
CA VAL A 125 -0.90 -1.77 14.60
C VAL A 125 -1.67 -2.21 15.84
N ILE A 126 -2.62 -3.11 15.66
CA ILE A 126 -3.50 -3.58 16.74
C ILE A 126 -3.54 -5.10 16.80
N ASN A 127 -3.93 -5.63 17.95
CA ASN A 127 -4.16 -7.06 18.14
C ASN A 127 -5.57 -7.49 17.71
N GLY A 128 -5.86 -8.79 17.77
CA GLY A 128 -7.17 -9.34 17.42
C GLY A 128 -8.33 -8.79 18.28
N GLN A 129 -8.03 -8.20 19.43
CA GLN A 129 -9.00 -7.54 20.32
C GLN A 129 -9.13 -6.02 20.03
N GLY A 130 -8.48 -5.52 18.98
CA GLY A 130 -8.54 -4.12 18.58
C GLY A 130 -7.70 -3.17 19.43
N ARG A 131 -6.80 -3.68 20.29
CA ARG A 131 -5.94 -2.85 21.15
C ARG A 131 -4.59 -2.58 20.47
N PRO A 132 -3.98 -1.39 20.65
CA PRO A 132 -2.65 -1.11 20.13
C PRO A 132 -1.63 -2.15 20.59
N ARG A 133 -0.84 -2.67 19.65
CA ARG A 133 0.26 -3.60 19.91
C ARG A 133 1.51 -3.19 19.16
N ARG A 134 2.67 -3.70 19.56
CA ARG A 134 3.93 -3.43 18.85
C ARG A 134 4.01 -4.28 17.57
N LEU A 135 4.43 -3.68 16.46
CA LEU A 135 4.82 -4.38 15.24
C LEU A 135 5.94 -5.39 15.54
N PRO A 136 5.78 -6.68 15.20
CA PRO A 136 6.84 -7.67 15.37
C PRO A 136 8.14 -7.22 14.70
N GLU A 137 9.26 -7.31 15.42
CA GLU A 137 10.53 -6.72 15.00
C GLU A 137 11.03 -7.29 13.66
N ALA A 138 10.86 -8.60 13.45
CA ALA A 138 11.23 -9.25 12.19
C ALA A 138 10.49 -8.66 10.98
N LEU A 139 9.20 -8.34 11.13
CA LEU A 139 8.42 -7.68 10.09
C LEU A 139 8.80 -6.19 9.97
N GLY A 140 9.06 -5.52 11.09
CA GLY A 140 9.58 -4.16 11.10
C GLY A 140 10.86 -4.00 10.29
N LYS A 141 11.82 -4.93 10.44
CA LYS A 141 13.07 -4.95 9.65
C LYS A 141 12.82 -5.09 8.16
N LYS A 142 11.92 -5.99 7.76
CA LYS A 142 11.51 -6.18 6.37
C LYS A 142 10.94 -4.90 5.76
N PHE A 143 10.08 -4.19 6.49
CA PHE A 143 9.54 -2.90 6.05
C PHE A 143 10.60 -1.81 5.90
N ARG A 144 11.66 -1.85 6.72
CA ARG A 144 12.77 -0.88 6.67
C ARG A 144 13.90 -1.27 5.70
N GLY A 145 13.80 -2.43 5.03
CA GLY A 145 14.85 -2.93 4.13
C GLY A 145 16.11 -3.42 4.87
N GLU A 146 15.99 -3.82 6.13
CA GLU A 146 17.10 -4.26 7.01
C GLU A 146 17.24 -5.79 7.08
N ALA A 147 16.63 -6.52 6.15
CA ALA A 147 16.50 -7.99 6.18
C ALA A 147 17.49 -8.68 5.25
#